data_AF-A0A2V9VI65-F1
#
_entry.id   AF-A0A2V9VI65-F1
#
_cell.length_a   1.000
_cell.length_b   1.000
_cell.length_c   1.000
_cell.angle_alpha   90.00
_cell.angle_beta   90.00
_cell.angle_gamma   90.00
#
_symmetry.space_group_name_H-M   'P 1'
#
loop_
_entity.id
_entity.type
_entity.pdbx_description
1 polymer ?
#
loop_
_entity_poly.entity_id
_entity_poly.type
_entity_poly.pdbx_seq_one_letter_code
_entity_poly.pdbx_strand_id
1 'polypeptide(L)'
;MWVGLVICAALAQQPKAGVMGAADVKKVVPKEYFFRGQSAAVQLRNSAGIQVPDGKMVLAGMVDTSGYSSDLQQKYQGMFITEVKLDIEGSSLSPGAYGFGFTKDGKFIVMDVGANDVLSVASKTDDKLRRPVPLKIVEEGGIYRLYAGKKWVGLKTQ
;
A
#
# COMPACT_ATOMS: atom_id res chain seq x y z
N MET A 1 -56.64 -12.69 -3.47
CA MET A 1 -55.43 -12.25 -4.18
C MET A 1 -54.40 -11.88 -3.12
N TRP A 2 -53.47 -12.79 -2.80
CA TRP A 2 -52.40 -12.55 -1.82
C TRP A 2 -51.17 -12.04 -2.56
N VAL A 3 -50.69 -10.85 -2.18
CA VAL A 3 -49.42 -10.30 -2.69
C VAL A 3 -48.32 -10.79 -1.76
N GLY A 4 -47.55 -11.78 -2.23
CA GLY A 4 -46.35 -12.25 -1.54
C GLY A 4 -45.21 -11.24 -1.72
N LEU A 5 -44.80 -10.61 -0.63
CA LEU A 5 -43.62 -9.75 -0.58
C LEU A 5 -42.35 -10.63 -0.64
N VAL A 6 -41.67 -10.66 -1.79
CA VAL A 6 -40.36 -11.30 -1.91
C VAL A 6 -39.29 -10.34 -1.41
N ILE A 7 -38.75 -10.62 -0.22
CA ILE A 7 -37.56 -9.94 0.30
C ILE A 7 -36.34 -10.58 -0.38
N CYS A 8 -35.83 -9.94 -1.43
CA CYS A 8 -34.52 -10.27 -1.97
C CYS A 8 -33.44 -9.75 -1.00
N ALA A 9 -32.96 -10.62 -0.10
CA ALA A 9 -31.74 -10.36 0.64
C ALA A 9 -30.56 -10.38 -0.33
N ALA A 10 -30.06 -9.21 -0.70
CA ALA A 10 -28.78 -9.09 -1.40
C ALA A 10 -27.68 -9.61 -0.46
N LEU A 11 -27.20 -10.83 -0.71
CA LEU A 11 -25.98 -11.33 -0.08
C LEU A 11 -24.83 -10.45 -0.57
N ALA A 12 -24.47 -9.43 0.21
CA ALA A 12 -23.26 -8.67 0.00
C ALA A 12 -22.09 -9.65 0.02
N GLN A 13 -21.43 -9.81 -1.12
CA GLN A 13 -20.27 -10.65 -1.26
C GLN A 13 -19.19 -10.12 -0.32
N GLN A 14 -18.95 -10.86 0.77
CA GLN A 14 -17.98 -10.47 1.79
C GLN A 14 -16.62 -10.29 1.10
N PRO A 15 -15.93 -9.15 1.33
CA PRO A 15 -14.62 -8.92 0.74
C PRO A 15 -13.67 -10.04 1.17
N LYS A 16 -13.02 -10.69 0.21
CA LYS A 16 -12.07 -11.75 0.50
C LYS A 16 -10.83 -11.13 1.14
N ALA A 17 -10.61 -11.41 2.42
CA ALA A 17 -9.41 -10.98 3.12
C ALA A 17 -8.14 -11.54 2.44
N GLY A 18 -7.05 -10.78 2.50
CA GLY A 18 -5.77 -11.10 1.89
C GLY A 18 -5.35 -10.10 0.80
N VAL A 19 -4.38 -10.51 -0.02
CA VAL A 19 -3.88 -9.68 -1.12
C VAL A 19 -4.96 -9.48 -2.19
N MET A 20 -5.22 -8.22 -2.53
CA MET A 20 -6.25 -7.83 -3.49
C MET A 20 -5.83 -8.14 -4.93
N GLY A 21 -6.80 -8.51 -5.77
CA GLY A 21 -6.60 -8.62 -7.21
C GLY A 21 -6.38 -7.25 -7.87
N ALA A 22 -5.61 -7.21 -8.96
CA ALA A 22 -5.25 -5.95 -9.63
C ALA A 22 -6.47 -5.12 -10.11
N ALA A 23 -7.57 -5.78 -10.48
CA ALA A 23 -8.80 -5.10 -10.86
C ALA A 23 -9.46 -4.39 -9.67
N ASP A 24 -9.41 -4.98 -8.47
CA ASP A 24 -10.02 -4.42 -7.26
C ASP A 24 -9.16 -3.28 -6.70
N VAL A 25 -7.82 -3.44 -6.72
CA VAL A 25 -6.88 -2.36 -6.39
C VAL A 25 -7.16 -1.12 -7.24
N LYS A 26 -7.34 -1.26 -8.56
CA LYS A 26 -7.61 -0.13 -9.47
C LYS A 26 -8.93 0.60 -9.21
N LYS A 27 -9.89 -0.02 -8.53
CA LYS A 27 -11.17 0.63 -8.18
C LYS A 27 -11.02 1.56 -6.99
N VAL A 28 -10.09 1.28 -6.08
CA VAL A 28 -9.98 1.94 -4.77
C VAL A 28 -8.75 2.83 -4.65
N VAL A 29 -7.67 2.54 -5.38
CA VAL A 29 -6.46 3.37 -5.34
C VAL A 29 -6.75 4.74 -5.96
N PRO A 30 -6.42 5.84 -5.26
CA PRO A 30 -6.54 7.18 -5.80
C PRO A 30 -5.76 7.33 -7.11
N LYS A 31 -6.31 8.07 -8.08
CA LYS A 31 -5.61 8.37 -9.34
C LYS A 31 -4.51 9.41 -9.17
N GLU A 32 -4.69 10.29 -8.20
CA GLU A 32 -3.75 11.33 -7.80
C GLU A 32 -3.56 11.25 -6.29
N TYR A 33 -2.39 11.68 -5.82
CA TYR A 33 -2.05 11.67 -4.42
C TYR A 33 -1.38 12.97 -4.01
N PHE A 34 -1.92 13.60 -2.96
CA PHE A 34 -1.37 14.82 -2.40
C PHE A 34 -0.22 14.47 -1.44
N PHE A 35 0.93 15.08 -1.65
CA PHE A 35 2.09 14.95 -0.78
C PHE A 35 2.95 16.22 -0.86
N ARG A 36 3.35 16.76 0.30
CA ARG A 36 4.22 17.94 0.42
C ARG A 36 3.81 19.12 -0.50
N GLY A 37 2.53 19.48 -0.50
CA GLY A 37 2.02 20.63 -1.25
C GLY A 37 1.81 20.39 -2.74
N GLN A 38 1.98 19.17 -3.23
CA GLN A 38 1.79 18.83 -4.65
C GLN A 38 0.84 17.63 -4.79
N SER A 39 0.03 17.63 -5.85
CA SER A 39 -0.73 16.45 -6.28
C SER A 39 0.00 15.81 -7.46
N ALA A 40 0.30 14.51 -7.34
CA ALA A 40 1.00 13.77 -8.38
C ALA A 40 0.23 12.50 -8.77
N ALA A 41 0.39 12.08 -10.03
CA ALA A 41 -0.31 10.91 -10.56
C ALA A 41 0.18 9.62 -9.90
N VAL A 42 -0.76 8.77 -9.47
CA VAL A 42 -0.47 7.43 -8.98
C VAL A 42 -0.40 6.47 -10.15
N GLN A 43 0.66 5.67 -10.20
CA GLN A 43 0.85 4.64 -11.19
C GLN A 43 -0.02 3.42 -10.86
N LEU A 44 -1.27 3.41 -11.34
CA LEU A 44 -2.24 2.34 -11.07
C LEU A 44 -1.76 0.93 -11.48
N ARG A 45 -0.80 0.84 -12.42
CA ARG A 45 -0.17 -0.43 -12.84
C ARG A 45 0.86 -0.94 -11.83
N ASN A 46 1.39 -0.03 -11.01
CA ASN A 46 2.40 -0.27 -9.98
C ASN A 46 1.77 0.04 -8.61
N SER A 47 0.60 -0.54 -8.36
CA SER A 47 -0.16 -0.40 -7.13
C SER A 47 -0.59 -1.78 -6.63
N ALA A 48 -0.71 -1.93 -5.32
CA ALA A 48 -1.10 -3.17 -4.65
C ALA A 48 -1.94 -2.85 -3.40
N GLY A 49 -2.71 -3.83 -2.95
CA GLY A 49 -3.52 -3.69 -1.75
C GLY A 49 -3.73 -4.98 -0.98
N ILE A 50 -4.04 -4.83 0.30
CA ILE A 50 -4.47 -5.89 1.21
C ILE A 50 -5.87 -5.52 1.67
N GLN A 51 -6.79 -6.47 1.65
CA GLN A 51 -8.08 -6.35 2.29
C GLN A 51 -8.10 -7.15 3.60
N VAL A 52 -8.54 -6.51 4.68
CA VAL A 52 -8.64 -7.09 6.02
C VAL A 52 -10.04 -7.68 6.20
N PRO A 53 -10.26 -8.69 7.09
CA PRO A 53 -11.58 -9.34 7.24
C PRO A 53 -12.77 -8.41 7.52
N ASP A 54 -12.55 -7.23 8.10
CA ASP A 54 -13.60 -6.23 8.36
C ASP A 54 -13.87 -5.29 7.17
N GLY A 55 -13.26 -5.56 6.01
CA GLY A 55 -13.38 -4.78 4.79
C GLY A 55 -12.39 -3.62 4.68
N LYS A 56 -11.65 -3.30 5.74
CA LYS A 56 -10.61 -2.25 5.69
C LYS A 56 -9.45 -2.62 4.78
N MET A 57 -8.70 -1.61 4.35
CA MET A 57 -7.67 -1.77 3.34
C MET A 57 -6.32 -1.19 3.77
N VAL A 58 -5.28 -1.79 3.18
CA VAL A 58 -3.93 -1.21 3.09
C VAL A 58 -3.62 -1.07 1.62
N LEU A 59 -3.25 0.12 1.15
CA LEU A 59 -2.98 0.43 -0.24
C LEU A 59 -1.59 1.04 -0.40
N ALA A 60 -0.84 0.56 -1.39
CA ALA A 60 0.43 1.14 -1.77
C ALA A 60 0.47 1.35 -3.28
N GLY A 61 1.05 2.46 -3.74
CA GLY A 61 1.17 2.77 -5.16
C GLY A 61 2.34 3.68 -5.46
N MET A 62 3.08 3.41 -6.53
CA MET A 62 4.15 4.31 -6.99
C MET A 62 3.54 5.63 -7.49
N VAL A 63 4.25 6.74 -7.27
CA VAL A 63 3.79 8.08 -7.67
C VAL A 63 4.78 8.68 -8.67
N ASP A 64 4.31 9.52 -9.58
CA ASP A 64 5.20 10.35 -10.40
C ASP A 64 5.87 11.43 -9.54
N THR A 65 7.16 11.24 -9.23
CA THR A 65 7.89 12.14 -8.35
C THR A 65 8.72 13.19 -9.08
N SER A 66 8.58 13.29 -10.41
CA SER A 66 9.39 14.20 -11.25
C SER A 66 9.29 15.68 -10.87
N GLY A 67 8.16 16.11 -10.29
CA GLY A 67 7.93 17.49 -9.81
C GLY A 67 8.53 17.83 -8.45
N TYR A 68 9.09 16.86 -7.73
CA TYR A 68 9.68 17.09 -6.41
C TYR A 68 11.18 17.39 -6.46
N SER A 69 11.70 18.03 -5.42
CA SER A 69 13.15 18.23 -5.24
C SER A 69 13.91 16.89 -5.22
N SER A 70 15.16 16.88 -5.73
CA SER A 70 16.04 15.70 -5.75
C SER A 70 16.13 14.99 -4.39
N ASP A 71 16.22 15.75 -3.31
CA ASP A 71 16.38 15.21 -1.95
C ASP A 71 15.13 14.46 -1.51
N LEU A 72 13.96 14.93 -1.93
CA LEU A 72 12.70 14.25 -1.67
C LEU A 72 12.55 13.02 -2.55
N GLN A 73 12.91 13.10 -3.84
CA GLN A 73 12.85 11.94 -4.75
C GLN A 73 13.73 10.76 -4.27
N GLN A 74 14.76 11.02 -3.46
CA GLN A 74 15.59 9.96 -2.86
C GLN A 74 14.86 9.15 -1.78
N LYS A 75 13.85 9.73 -1.12
CA LYS A 75 13.09 9.12 -0.02
C LYS A 75 11.65 8.79 -0.39
N TYR A 76 11.02 9.60 -1.24
CA TYR A 76 9.62 9.48 -1.65
C TYR A 76 9.52 8.80 -3.01
N GLN A 77 8.80 7.69 -3.03
CA GLN A 77 8.59 6.84 -4.21
C GLN A 77 7.11 6.57 -4.48
N GLY A 78 6.26 6.61 -3.44
CA GLY A 78 4.86 6.27 -3.60
C GLY A 78 3.97 6.66 -2.43
N MET A 79 2.67 6.50 -2.66
CA MET A 79 1.62 6.63 -1.67
C MET A 79 1.48 5.38 -0.82
N PHE A 80 1.12 5.56 0.44
CA PHE A 80 0.82 4.49 1.37
C PHE A 80 -0.40 4.90 2.21
N ILE A 81 -1.48 4.12 2.13
CA ILE A 81 -2.70 4.35 2.91
C ILE A 81 -2.95 3.09 3.73
N THR A 82 -3.25 3.26 5.01
CA THR A 82 -3.69 2.16 5.86
C THR A 82 -4.89 2.58 6.69
N GLU A 83 -5.93 1.75 6.68
CA GLU A 83 -7.12 1.94 7.52
C GLU A 83 -7.03 1.16 8.84
N VAL A 84 -6.00 0.33 8.99
CA VAL A 84 -5.70 -0.44 10.21
C VAL A 84 -4.35 -0.06 10.77
N LYS A 85 -4.12 -0.40 12.03
CA LYS A 85 -2.80 -0.32 12.62
C LYS A 85 -1.91 -1.38 11.96
N LEU A 86 -0.71 -0.98 11.56
CA LEU A 86 0.25 -1.87 10.92
C LEU A 86 1.49 -2.04 11.79
N ASP A 87 1.99 -3.28 11.82
CA ASP A 87 3.38 -3.57 12.16
C ASP A 87 4.20 -3.64 10.87
N ILE A 88 5.25 -2.84 10.81
CA ILE A 88 6.20 -2.79 9.70
C ILE A 88 7.57 -3.12 10.27
N GLU A 89 8.03 -4.35 10.05
CA GLU A 89 9.31 -4.84 10.60
C GLU A 89 9.46 -4.59 12.13
N GLY A 90 8.38 -4.79 12.90
CA GLY A 90 8.37 -4.58 14.36
C GLY A 90 8.10 -3.15 14.82
N SER A 91 7.93 -2.21 13.88
CA SER A 91 7.57 -0.82 14.19
C SER A 91 6.11 -0.56 13.87
N SER A 92 5.43 0.20 14.73
CA SER A 92 3.99 0.44 14.56
C SER A 92 3.70 1.70 13.74
N LEU A 93 2.76 1.58 12.80
CA LEU A 93 2.19 2.69 12.04
C LEU A 93 0.68 2.75 12.29
N SER A 94 0.18 3.93 12.66
CA SER A 94 -1.25 4.16 12.87
C SER A 94 -2.01 4.29 11.54
N PRO A 95 -3.34 4.07 11.51
CA PRO A 95 -4.15 4.38 10.35
C PRO A 95 -3.91 5.80 9.83
N GLY A 96 -3.86 5.98 8.52
CA GLY A 96 -3.61 7.27 7.89
C GLY A 96 -3.15 7.20 6.43
N ALA A 97 -2.82 8.37 5.91
CA ALA A 97 -2.28 8.60 4.58
C ALA A 97 -0.84 9.08 4.71
N TYR A 98 0.07 8.43 3.98
CA TYR A 98 1.52 8.60 4.09
C TYR A 98 2.20 8.54 2.72
N GLY A 99 3.41 9.07 2.65
CA GLY A 99 4.37 8.71 1.62
C GLY A 99 5.26 7.55 2.06
N PHE A 100 5.80 6.79 1.12
CA PHE A 100 6.84 5.81 1.42
C PHE A 100 7.98 5.84 0.39
N GLY A 101 9.10 5.22 0.75
CA GLY A 101 10.09 4.81 -0.24
C GLY A 101 11.20 3.92 0.33
N PHE A 102 11.87 3.23 -0.60
CA PHE A 102 13.06 2.44 -0.33
C PHE A 102 14.31 3.21 -0.70
N THR A 103 15.09 3.60 0.31
CA THR A 103 16.28 4.42 0.14
C THR A 103 17.48 3.61 -0.33
N LYS A 104 18.51 4.31 -0.84
CA LYS A 104 19.74 3.68 -1.34
C LYS A 104 20.55 2.98 -0.23
N ASP A 105 20.49 3.48 1.00
CA ASP A 105 21.10 2.90 2.20
C ASP A 105 20.33 1.68 2.75
N GLY A 106 19.32 1.19 2.02
CA GLY A 106 18.65 -0.06 2.36
C GLY A 106 17.57 0.07 3.42
N LYS A 107 17.02 1.28 3.62
CA LYS A 107 15.89 1.50 4.53
C LYS A 107 14.58 1.59 3.77
N PHE A 108 13.50 1.26 4.47
CA PHE A 108 12.16 1.64 4.12
C PHE A 108 11.73 2.77 5.04
N ILE A 109 11.28 3.87 4.45
CA ILE A 109 10.85 5.07 5.17
C ILE A 109 9.37 5.28 4.88
N VAL A 110 8.63 5.65 5.91
CA VAL A 110 7.27 6.19 5.80
C VAL A 110 7.31 7.62 6.30
N MET A 111 6.63 8.51 5.58
CA MET A 111 6.55 9.93 5.87
C MET A 111 5.10 10.34 6.01
N ASP A 112 4.80 11.29 6.89
CA ASP A 112 3.51 11.96 6.85
C ASP A 112 3.34 12.77 5.55
N VAL A 113 2.13 13.28 5.29
CA VAL A 113 1.83 14.09 4.10
C VAL A 113 2.65 15.39 4.00
N GLY A 114 3.28 15.82 5.11
CA GLY A 114 4.20 16.96 5.17
C GLY A 114 5.65 16.60 4.83
N ALA A 115 5.93 15.33 4.49
CA ALA A 115 7.26 14.77 4.26
C ALA A 115 8.15 14.68 5.51
N ASN A 116 7.56 14.60 6.71
CA ASN A 116 8.32 14.27 7.92
C ASN A 116 8.42 12.76 8.08
N ASP A 117 9.62 12.24 8.33
CA ASP A 117 9.85 10.81 8.57
C ASP A 117 9.10 10.39 9.85
N VAL A 118 8.10 9.50 9.73
CA VAL A 118 7.34 8.96 10.86
C VAL A 118 7.85 7.58 11.29
N LEU A 119 8.47 6.86 10.36
CA LEU A 119 9.08 5.56 10.59
C LEU A 119 10.24 5.34 9.62
N SER A 120 11.31 4.71 10.12
CA SER A 120 12.42 4.22 9.31
C SER A 120 12.86 2.85 9.81
N VAL A 121 12.80 1.84 8.94
CA VAL A 121 13.18 0.45 9.27
C VAL A 121 14.11 -0.11 8.21
N ALA A 122 14.87 -1.16 8.56
CA ALA A 122 15.70 -1.85 7.58
C ALA A 122 14.81 -2.58 6.57
N SER A 123 15.11 -2.43 5.27
CA SER A 123 14.51 -3.25 4.22
C SER A 123 15.36 -4.49 3.96
N LYS A 124 14.72 -5.52 3.42
CA LYS A 124 15.37 -6.77 2.99
C LYS A 124 15.52 -6.77 1.48
N THR A 125 16.45 -7.56 0.96
CA THR A 125 16.65 -7.77 -0.49
C THR A 125 16.44 -9.23 -0.81
N ASP A 126 15.65 -9.51 -1.84
CA ASP A 126 15.45 -10.86 -2.38
C ASP A 126 16.29 -11.05 -3.66
N ASP A 127 17.52 -11.54 -3.49
CA ASP A 127 18.44 -11.77 -4.60
C ASP A 127 17.98 -12.89 -5.55
N LYS A 128 17.12 -13.79 -5.05
CA LYS A 128 16.60 -14.93 -5.80
C LYS A 128 15.40 -14.54 -6.69
N LEU A 129 14.83 -13.35 -6.50
CA LEU A 129 13.73 -12.85 -7.32
C LEU A 129 14.20 -12.55 -8.76
N ARG A 130 13.88 -13.48 -9.67
CA ARG A 130 14.29 -13.42 -11.09
C ARG A 130 13.64 -12.31 -11.90
N ARG A 131 12.37 -11.98 -11.60
CA ARG A 131 11.58 -10.98 -12.34
C ARG A 131 11.01 -9.96 -11.36
N PRO A 132 11.82 -8.96 -10.93
CA PRO A 132 11.33 -7.90 -10.09
C PRO A 132 10.35 -7.02 -10.88
N VAL A 133 9.28 -6.61 -10.21
CA VAL A 133 8.30 -5.63 -10.73
C VAL A 133 8.37 -4.37 -9.86
N PRO A 134 7.94 -3.20 -10.37
CA PRO A 134 8.12 -1.94 -9.65
C PRO A 134 7.49 -1.92 -8.26
N LEU A 135 6.29 -2.49 -8.11
CA LEU A 135 5.61 -2.64 -6.82
C LEU A 135 4.74 -3.89 -6.82
N LYS A 136 4.75 -4.66 -5.73
CA LYS A 136 3.77 -5.73 -5.47
C LYS A 136 3.64 -6.01 -3.98
N ILE A 137 2.52 -6.60 -3.58
CA ILE A 137 2.37 -7.25 -2.28
C ILE A 137 2.19 -8.75 -2.52
N VAL A 138 2.88 -9.56 -1.73
CA VAL A 138 2.67 -11.02 -1.70
C VAL A 138 2.51 -11.46 -0.26
N GLU A 139 1.69 -12.48 -0.03
CA GLU A 139 1.53 -13.08 1.29
C GLU A 139 2.40 -14.33 1.38
N GLU A 140 3.26 -14.41 2.40
CA GLU A 140 4.13 -15.56 2.63
C GLU A 140 4.31 -15.78 4.13
N GLY A 141 3.95 -16.97 4.63
CA GLY A 141 4.11 -17.32 6.04
C GLY A 141 3.32 -16.44 7.01
N GLY A 142 2.14 -15.95 6.60
CA GLY A 142 1.30 -15.07 7.42
C GLY A 142 1.80 -13.62 7.51
N ILE A 143 2.74 -13.22 6.65
CA ILE A 143 3.27 -11.86 6.55
C ILE A 143 3.03 -11.35 5.12
N TYR A 144 2.56 -10.12 5.00
CA TYR A 144 2.46 -9.45 3.71
C TYR A 144 3.80 -8.78 3.39
N ARG A 145 4.49 -9.21 2.35
CA ARG A 145 5.72 -8.56 1.89
C ARG A 145 5.39 -7.50 0.85
N LEU A 146 5.61 -6.23 1.20
CA LEU A 146 5.58 -5.12 0.24
C LEU A 146 6.93 -5.04 -0.45
N TYR A 147 6.95 -5.35 -1.75
CA TYR A 147 8.13 -5.29 -2.60
C TYR A 147 8.16 -4.00 -3.43
N ALA A 148 9.35 -3.41 -3.55
CA ALA A 148 9.71 -2.48 -4.61
C ALA A 148 10.96 -3.02 -5.35
N GLY A 149 10.76 -3.54 -6.56
CA GLY A 149 11.78 -4.30 -7.26
C GLY A 149 12.18 -5.56 -6.48
N LYS A 150 13.44 -5.63 -6.03
CA LYS A 150 13.96 -6.72 -5.19
C LYS A 150 13.92 -6.40 -3.68
N LYS A 151 13.74 -5.13 -3.31
CA LYS A 151 13.68 -4.71 -1.92
C LYS A 151 12.29 -4.99 -1.37
N TRP A 152 12.19 -5.34 -0.10
CA TRP A 152 10.90 -5.55 0.56
C TRP A 152 10.93 -5.29 2.05
N VAL A 153 9.74 -5.07 2.61
CA VAL A 153 9.45 -5.07 4.06
C VAL A 153 8.24 -5.93 4.35
N GLY A 154 8.23 -6.55 5.53
CA GLY A 154 7.11 -7.31 6.06
C GLY A 154 6.12 -6.38 6.75
N LEU A 155 4.84 -6.57 6.43
CA LEU A 155 3.69 -5.91 7.00
C LEU A 155 2.82 -6.94 7.72
N LYS A 156 2.33 -6.59 8.91
CA LYS A 156 1.27 -7.32 9.61
C LYS A 156 0.14 -6.38 9.98
N THR A 157 -1.08 -6.78 9.68
CA THR A 157 -2.31 -6.08 10.08
C THR A 157 -2.63 -6.43 11.53
N GLN A 158 -2.89 -5.42 12.36
CA GLN A 158 -3.25 -5.57 13.78
C GLN A 158 -4.73 -5.32 14.02
#